data_AF-A0A436ZR57-F1
#
_entry.id   AF-A0A436ZR57-F1
#
_cell.length_a   1.000
_cell.length_b   1.000
_cell.length_c   1.000
_cell.angle_alpha   90.00
_cell.angle_beta   90.00
_cell.angle_gamma   90.00
#
_symmetry.space_group_name_H-M   'P 1'
#
loop_
_entity.id
_entity.type
_entity.pdbx_description
1 polymer ?
#
loop_
_entity_poly.entity_id
_entity_poly.type
_entity_poly.pdbx_seq_one_letter_code
_entity_poly.pdbx_strand_id
1 'polypeptide(L)'
;MYSTSTSNRSPPQSRSGSPWYSRFPDLDPADDYSQNWPPQMLRIADPEIWRIVLLPKTGRSPLDPTDRRQSERVEYLGQGILMALVSDVLYTEFIEYSEIDLSAMRQALLDPAVLSNVCQRIDLPQYLPTSPSDRYLDGQSFALLFEAYIGGLYHDRGAEGYPGLRDWFYFLIKPYAMMCKNNYDQYTGSHHGSHNPQFASPSRRGGYSSSDYPGYGLVDPSMIARPGTAAPDFGTYGTSHGAGRGAGDYIKELKEFCEKRRWAQPVYADIDNAKSGDFIEWFSTVSIDGDLIAESTDWAKSKKMARAMASKVALNKLRNL
;
A
#
# COMPACT_ATOMS: atom_id res chain seq x y z
N MET A 1 13.43 -37.32 -26.74
CA MET A 1 12.51 -37.43 -25.60
C MET A 1 13.29 -37.03 -24.35
N TYR A 2 13.21 -35.76 -23.96
CA TYR A 2 13.86 -35.26 -22.74
C TYR A 2 12.76 -35.02 -21.71
N SER A 3 12.78 -35.81 -20.63
CA SER A 3 11.90 -35.66 -19.49
C SER A 3 12.36 -34.49 -18.63
N THR A 4 11.59 -33.41 -18.62
CA THR A 4 11.73 -32.31 -17.65
C THR A 4 11.07 -32.71 -16.34
N SER A 5 11.89 -32.99 -15.33
CA SER A 5 11.46 -33.19 -13.95
C SER A 5 11.06 -31.84 -13.34
N THR A 6 9.76 -31.57 -13.26
CA THR A 6 9.18 -30.49 -12.45
C THR A 6 9.43 -30.78 -10.98
N SER A 7 10.32 -30.02 -10.34
CA SER A 7 10.54 -30.10 -8.89
C SER A 7 9.33 -29.54 -8.16
N ASN A 8 8.59 -30.41 -7.50
CA ASN A 8 7.49 -30.07 -6.60
C ASN A 8 8.09 -29.40 -5.35
N ARG A 9 8.07 -28.07 -5.26
CA ARG A 9 8.49 -27.31 -4.07
C ARG A 9 7.26 -26.73 -3.38
N SER A 10 7.06 -27.08 -2.11
CA SER A 10 6.01 -26.50 -1.29
C SER A 10 6.36 -25.05 -0.93
N PRO A 11 5.40 -24.10 -1.03
CA PRO A 11 5.66 -22.69 -0.75
C PRO A 11 5.85 -22.39 0.75
N PRO A 12 6.52 -21.27 1.10
CA PRO A 12 6.68 -20.84 2.49
C PRO A 12 5.32 -20.53 3.14
N GLN A 13 5.09 -21.07 4.33
CA GLN A 13 3.82 -20.92 5.04
C GLN A 13 3.68 -19.52 5.66
N SER A 14 2.58 -18.83 5.35
CA SER A 14 2.29 -17.49 5.88
C SER A 14 1.94 -17.53 7.37
N ARG A 15 2.23 -16.45 8.11
CA ARG A 15 1.83 -16.28 9.52
C ARG A 15 0.38 -15.81 9.70
N SER A 16 -0.32 -15.48 8.61
CA SER A 16 -1.73 -15.04 8.63
C SER A 16 -2.67 -16.24 8.50
N GLY A 17 -3.59 -16.39 9.44
CA GLY A 17 -4.66 -17.41 9.39
C GLY A 17 -5.79 -17.09 8.41
N SER A 18 -5.70 -16.00 7.63
CA SER A 18 -6.76 -15.60 6.69
C SER A 18 -6.68 -16.36 5.36
N PRO A 19 -7.76 -17.08 4.95
CA PRO A 19 -7.75 -18.01 3.81
C PRO A 19 -7.42 -17.40 2.44
N TRP A 20 -7.58 -16.08 2.26
CA TRP A 20 -7.36 -15.42 0.97
C TRP A 20 -5.88 -15.13 0.67
N TYR A 21 -5.01 -15.25 1.68
CA TYR A 21 -3.58 -14.93 1.57
C TYR A 21 -2.71 -16.15 1.18
N SER A 22 -3.24 -17.38 1.29
CA SER A 22 -2.45 -18.62 1.11
C SER A 22 -1.96 -18.90 -0.32
N ARG A 23 -2.28 -18.05 -1.31
CA ARG A 23 -1.91 -18.21 -2.74
C ARG A 23 -1.10 -17.05 -3.32
N PHE A 24 -0.77 -16.04 -2.52
CA PHE A 24 -0.02 -14.87 -2.96
C PHE A 24 1.36 -15.17 -3.60
N PRO A 25 2.12 -16.20 -3.16
CA PRO A 25 3.47 -16.47 -3.69
C PRO A 25 3.54 -17.19 -5.05
N ASP A 26 2.44 -17.79 -5.52
CA ASP A 26 2.47 -18.78 -6.62
C ASP A 26 2.12 -18.21 -8.00
N LEU A 27 1.71 -16.94 -8.06
CA LEU A 27 1.35 -16.26 -9.30
C LEU A 27 2.51 -15.34 -9.71
N ASP A 28 3.04 -15.53 -10.92
CA ASP A 28 4.09 -14.68 -11.47
C ASP A 28 3.47 -13.38 -12.02
N PRO A 29 3.65 -12.21 -11.39
CA PRO A 29 3.21 -10.93 -11.95
C PRO A 29 3.77 -10.62 -13.34
N ALA A 30 4.80 -11.35 -13.80
CA ALA A 30 5.37 -11.20 -15.13
C ALA A 30 4.42 -11.60 -16.27
N ASP A 31 3.35 -12.36 -16.01
CA ASP A 31 2.43 -12.81 -17.07
C ASP A 31 1.53 -11.66 -17.61
N ASP A 32 1.40 -10.55 -16.87
CA ASP A 32 0.53 -9.41 -17.24
C ASP A 32 1.27 -8.05 -17.39
N TYR A 33 2.55 -7.95 -17.02
CA TYR A 33 3.29 -6.69 -17.00
C TYR A 33 4.50 -6.66 -17.94
N SER A 34 4.71 -5.48 -18.57
CA SER A 34 5.66 -5.16 -19.65
C SER A 34 7.06 -5.82 -19.60
N GLN A 35 7.75 -5.85 -20.75
CA GLN A 35 9.16 -6.28 -20.91
C GLN A 35 10.18 -5.63 -19.95
N ASN A 36 9.83 -4.55 -19.25
CA ASN A 36 10.74 -3.74 -18.41
C ASN A 36 10.51 -3.90 -16.89
N TRP A 37 9.78 -4.94 -16.46
CA TRP A 37 9.63 -5.28 -15.05
C TRP A 37 10.49 -6.52 -14.71
N PRO A 38 11.16 -6.56 -13.54
CA PRO A 38 11.18 -5.55 -12.48
C PRO A 38 11.98 -4.30 -12.86
N PRO A 39 11.66 -3.13 -12.28
CA PRO A 39 12.43 -1.92 -12.52
C PRO A 39 13.88 -2.09 -12.05
N GLN A 40 14.81 -1.43 -12.74
CA GLN A 40 16.22 -1.47 -12.35
C GLN A 40 16.41 -1.03 -10.89
N MET A 41 17.23 -1.77 -10.14
CA MET A 41 17.54 -1.46 -8.75
C MET A 41 18.10 -0.05 -8.60
N LEU A 42 17.62 0.66 -7.59
CA LEU A 42 18.15 1.95 -7.18
C LEU A 42 19.48 1.79 -6.44
N ARG A 43 20.49 2.55 -6.83
CA ARG A 43 21.78 2.55 -6.15
C ARG A 43 21.73 3.39 -4.86
N ILE A 44 22.37 2.87 -3.80
CA ILE A 44 22.80 3.60 -2.60
C ILE A 44 24.20 4.15 -2.87
N ALA A 45 24.38 5.47 -2.74
CA ALA A 45 25.64 6.15 -3.06
C ALA A 45 26.67 5.98 -1.95
N ASP A 46 26.26 6.12 -0.70
CA ASP A 46 27.13 5.93 0.46
C ASP A 46 27.53 4.45 0.63
N PRO A 47 28.83 4.12 0.52
CA PRO A 47 29.31 2.74 0.64
C PRO A 47 29.10 2.15 2.04
N GLU A 48 29.07 2.98 3.10
CA GLU A 48 28.85 2.51 4.46
C GLU A 48 27.37 2.18 4.69
N ILE A 49 26.45 2.99 4.16
CA ILE A 49 25.02 2.65 4.17
C ILE A 49 24.80 1.34 3.42
N TRP A 50 25.41 1.18 2.25
CA TRP A 50 25.32 -0.07 1.47
C TRP A 50 25.87 -1.28 2.24
N ARG A 51 27.01 -1.12 2.93
CA ARG A 51 27.58 -2.17 3.79
C ARG A 51 26.61 -2.57 4.91
N ILE A 52 26.03 -1.59 5.61
CA ILE A 52 25.07 -1.81 6.71
C ILE A 52 23.82 -2.54 6.21
N VAL A 53 23.30 -2.17 5.04
CA VAL A 53 22.14 -2.84 4.42
C VAL A 53 22.38 -4.33 4.21
N LEU A 54 23.58 -4.69 3.74
CA LEU A 54 23.97 -6.07 3.39
C LEU A 54 24.44 -6.91 4.58
N LEU A 55 24.45 -6.37 5.80
CA LEU A 55 24.78 -7.14 6.99
C LEU A 55 23.82 -8.34 7.14
N PRO A 56 24.32 -9.53 7.54
CA PRO A 56 23.50 -10.70 7.81
C PRO A 56 22.30 -10.41 8.72
N LYS A 57 21.10 -10.72 8.24
CA LYS A 57 19.82 -10.47 8.94
C LYS A 57 19.49 -11.55 9.96
N THR A 58 19.74 -12.79 9.58
CA THR A 58 19.68 -13.95 10.46
C THR A 58 20.92 -14.80 10.17
N GLY A 59 21.50 -15.43 11.19
CA GLY A 59 22.68 -16.27 10.95
C GLY A 59 23.51 -16.55 12.19
N ARG A 60 24.43 -17.51 12.03
CA ARG A 60 25.36 -17.97 13.07
C ARG A 60 26.60 -17.09 13.22
N SER A 61 26.89 -16.23 12.24
CA SER A 61 28.02 -15.31 12.31
C SER A 61 27.69 -14.16 13.27
N PRO A 62 28.38 -14.06 14.41
CA PRO A 62 28.13 -12.97 15.35
C PRO A 62 28.59 -11.66 14.71
N LEU A 63 27.64 -10.74 14.53
CA LEU A 63 27.95 -9.34 14.25
C LEU A 63 28.48 -8.69 15.53
N ASP A 64 29.39 -7.73 15.39
CA ASP A 64 29.74 -6.90 16.53
C ASP A 64 28.51 -6.08 17.00
N PRO A 65 28.46 -5.65 18.27
CA PRO A 65 27.30 -4.97 18.82
C PRO A 65 26.96 -3.63 18.14
N THR A 66 27.90 -3.00 17.45
CA THR A 66 27.68 -1.74 16.73
C THR A 66 27.00 -2.02 15.40
N ASP A 67 27.55 -2.95 14.61
CA ASP A 67 26.98 -3.37 13.32
C ASP A 67 25.57 -3.92 13.47
N ARG A 68 25.34 -4.77 14.49
CA ARG A 68 24.00 -5.28 14.78
C ARG A 68 23.01 -4.15 15.05
N ARG A 69 23.39 -3.16 15.86
CA ARG A 69 22.53 -2.00 16.17
C ARG A 69 22.28 -1.13 14.94
N GLN A 70 23.26 -0.98 14.05
CA GLN A 70 23.07 -0.23 12.81
C GLN A 70 22.13 -0.96 11.85
N SER A 71 22.27 -2.29 11.71
CA SER A 71 21.37 -3.13 10.90
C SER A 71 19.93 -3.03 11.40
N GLU A 72 19.71 -3.24 12.71
CA GLU A 72 18.38 -3.15 13.33
C GLU A 72 17.75 -1.75 13.13
N ARG A 73 18.55 -0.67 13.15
CA ARG A 73 18.06 0.70 12.93
C ARG A 73 17.69 0.98 11.48
N VAL A 74 18.46 0.48 10.51
CA VAL A 74 18.13 0.68 9.09
C VAL A 74 16.89 -0.14 8.70
N GLU A 75 16.73 -1.34 9.26
CA GLU A 75 15.53 -2.18 9.10
C GLU A 75 14.30 -1.48 9.67
N TYR A 76 14.41 -0.93 10.90
CA TYR A 76 13.35 -0.15 11.53
C TYR A 76 12.91 1.05 10.67
N LEU A 77 13.86 1.82 10.14
CA LEU A 77 13.57 2.93 9.23
C LEU A 77 12.87 2.43 7.96
N GLY A 78 13.39 1.37 7.37
CA GLY A 78 12.87 0.75 6.16
C GLY A 78 11.43 0.27 6.30
N GLN A 79 11.11 -0.38 7.41
CA GLN A 79 9.75 -0.84 7.72
C GLN A 79 8.75 0.33 7.72
N GLY A 80 9.10 1.45 8.38
CA GLY A 80 8.25 2.64 8.42
C GLY A 80 8.05 3.26 7.02
N ILE A 81 9.11 3.35 6.22
CA ILE A 81 9.04 3.88 4.86
C ILE A 81 8.23 2.95 3.95
N LEU A 82 8.41 1.63 4.05
CA LEU A 82 7.62 0.63 3.33
C LEU A 82 6.13 0.73 3.65
N MET A 83 5.77 0.88 4.93
CA MET A 83 4.38 1.11 5.32
C MET A 83 3.78 2.34 4.63
N ALA A 84 4.54 3.44 4.55
CA ALA A 84 4.09 4.65 3.87
C ALA A 84 3.94 4.45 2.37
N LEU A 85 4.94 3.84 1.72
CA LEU A 85 4.95 3.57 0.28
C LEU A 85 3.79 2.64 -0.14
N VAL A 86 3.57 1.54 0.58
CA VAL A 86 2.44 0.63 0.30
C VAL A 86 1.10 1.33 0.54
N SER A 87 0.98 2.09 1.63
CA SER A 87 -0.27 2.84 1.91
C SER A 87 -0.57 3.85 0.81
N ASP A 88 0.44 4.53 0.27
CA ASP A 88 0.29 5.48 -0.82
C ASP A 88 -0.16 4.80 -2.12
N VAL A 89 0.42 3.66 -2.48
CA VAL A 89 -0.01 2.88 -3.65
C VAL A 89 -1.46 2.44 -3.51
N LEU A 90 -1.85 1.89 -2.35
CA LEU A 90 -3.22 1.44 -2.11
C LEU A 90 -4.21 2.60 -2.11
N TYR A 91 -3.87 3.73 -1.49
CA TYR A 91 -4.71 4.94 -1.46
C TYR A 91 -4.91 5.54 -2.85
N THR A 92 -3.90 5.45 -3.72
CA THR A 92 -3.94 6.03 -5.07
C THR A 92 -4.66 5.13 -6.06
N GLU A 93 -4.38 3.82 -6.07
CA GLU A 93 -4.94 2.86 -7.02
C GLU A 93 -6.36 2.41 -6.67
N PHE A 94 -6.67 2.22 -5.38
CA PHE A 94 -7.86 1.48 -4.93
C PHE A 94 -8.86 2.39 -4.22
N ILE A 95 -9.33 3.40 -4.95
CA ILE A 95 -10.20 4.47 -4.44
C ILE A 95 -11.59 4.01 -3.97
N GLU A 96 -12.01 2.82 -4.37
CA GLU A 96 -13.32 2.24 -4.08
C GLU A 96 -13.37 1.47 -2.76
N TYR A 97 -12.21 1.22 -2.14
CA TYR A 97 -12.08 0.40 -0.94
C TYR A 97 -12.11 1.26 0.33
N SER A 98 -12.65 0.70 1.41
CA SER A 98 -12.69 1.36 2.71
C SER A 98 -11.35 1.30 3.43
N GLU A 99 -11.17 2.07 4.51
CA GLU A 99 -9.98 2.02 5.37
C GLU A 99 -9.67 0.59 5.84
N ILE A 100 -10.70 -0.17 6.23
CA ILE A 100 -10.56 -1.54 6.73
C ILE A 100 -10.00 -2.45 5.63
N ASP A 101 -10.53 -2.31 4.42
CA ASP A 101 -10.12 -3.12 3.26
C ASP A 101 -8.68 -2.79 2.85
N LEU A 102 -8.36 -1.49 2.75
CA LEU A 102 -7.01 -1.01 2.44
C LEU A 102 -6.00 -1.45 3.51
N SER A 103 -6.38 -1.45 4.79
CA SER A 103 -5.52 -1.93 5.88
C SER A 103 -5.26 -3.43 5.77
N ALA A 104 -6.26 -4.22 5.40
CA ALA A 104 -6.11 -5.65 5.16
C ALA A 104 -5.18 -5.93 3.95
N MET A 105 -5.36 -5.21 2.85
CA MET A 105 -4.48 -5.31 1.67
C MET A 105 -3.04 -4.88 2.01
N ARG A 106 -2.87 -3.83 2.81
CA ARG A 106 -1.55 -3.37 3.27
C ARG A 106 -0.85 -4.45 4.09
N GLN A 107 -1.55 -5.10 5.01
CA GLN A 107 -0.98 -6.19 5.80
C GLN A 107 -0.54 -7.35 4.92
N ALA A 108 -1.32 -7.68 3.87
CA ALA A 108 -0.94 -8.69 2.90
C ALA A 108 0.30 -8.30 2.10
N LEU A 109 0.40 -7.07 1.60
CA LEU A 109 1.56 -6.62 0.82
C LEU A 109 2.85 -6.49 1.65
N LEU A 110 2.72 -6.26 2.96
CA LEU A 110 3.85 -6.18 3.90
C LEU A 110 4.20 -7.52 4.56
N ASP A 111 3.51 -8.61 4.20
CA ASP A 111 3.83 -9.91 4.75
C ASP A 111 5.22 -10.38 4.26
N PRO A 112 6.02 -11.01 5.14
CA PRO A 112 7.40 -11.40 4.81
C PRO A 112 7.51 -12.28 3.56
N ALA A 113 6.50 -13.08 3.21
CA ALA A 113 6.57 -13.88 1.98
C ALA A 113 6.53 -13.01 0.72
N VAL A 114 5.72 -11.94 0.70
CA VAL A 114 5.71 -10.98 -0.42
C VAL A 114 7.02 -10.22 -0.46
N LEU A 115 7.46 -9.64 0.65
CA LEU A 115 8.69 -8.85 0.69
C LEU A 115 9.92 -9.69 0.31
N SER A 116 9.95 -10.95 0.73
CA SER A 116 10.96 -11.92 0.31
C SER A 116 10.96 -12.16 -1.20
N ASN A 117 9.77 -12.27 -1.81
CA ASN A 117 9.63 -12.44 -3.24
C ASN A 117 10.12 -11.18 -3.98
N VAL A 118 9.67 -9.99 -3.57
CA VAL A 118 10.07 -8.71 -4.14
C VAL A 118 11.59 -8.51 -4.06
N CYS A 119 12.20 -8.85 -2.92
CA CYS A 119 13.65 -8.83 -2.70
C CYS A 119 14.40 -9.65 -3.76
N GLN A 120 13.91 -10.86 -4.03
CA GLN A 120 14.48 -11.75 -5.02
C GLN A 120 14.27 -11.25 -6.45
N ARG A 121 13.12 -10.62 -6.76
CA ARG A 121 12.85 -10.10 -8.11
C ARG A 121 13.85 -9.02 -8.53
N ILE A 122 14.24 -8.14 -7.62
CA ILE A 122 15.23 -7.11 -7.93
C ILE A 122 16.68 -7.63 -7.84
N ASP A 123 16.87 -8.96 -7.69
CA ASP A 123 18.16 -9.62 -7.50
C ASP A 123 19.00 -9.02 -6.36
N LEU A 124 18.38 -8.54 -5.28
CA LEU A 124 19.11 -8.01 -4.12
C LEU A 124 19.99 -9.07 -3.41
N PRO A 125 19.57 -10.35 -3.28
CA PRO A 125 20.38 -11.38 -2.64
C PRO A 125 21.75 -11.63 -3.28
N GLN A 126 21.95 -11.26 -4.55
CA GLN A 126 23.21 -11.50 -5.24
C GLN A 126 24.40 -10.71 -4.66
N TYR A 127 24.10 -9.61 -3.95
CA TYR A 127 25.05 -8.70 -3.33
C TYR A 127 25.45 -9.10 -1.91
N LEU A 128 24.78 -10.09 -1.31
CA LEU A 128 25.12 -10.54 0.03
C LEU A 128 26.54 -11.12 0.07
N PRO A 129 27.32 -10.84 1.14
CA PRO A 129 28.70 -11.31 1.31
C PRO A 129 28.76 -12.79 1.74
N THR A 130 27.92 -13.66 1.16
CA THR A 130 27.85 -15.09 1.45
C THR A 130 28.16 -15.92 0.21
N SER A 131 28.75 -17.10 0.43
CA SER A 131 28.97 -18.10 -0.62
C SER A 131 27.65 -18.41 -1.33
N PRO A 132 27.62 -18.64 -2.65
CA PRO A 132 26.40 -19.02 -3.38
C PRO A 132 25.62 -20.18 -2.73
N SER A 133 26.30 -21.09 -2.04
CA SER A 133 25.71 -22.20 -1.28
C SER A 133 24.95 -21.76 -0.02
N ASP A 134 25.33 -20.63 0.58
CA ASP A 134 24.76 -20.06 1.80
C ASP A 134 23.74 -18.94 1.51
N ARG A 135 23.50 -18.66 0.22
CA ARG A 135 22.45 -17.72 -0.22
C ARG A 135 21.04 -18.28 -0.05
N TYR A 136 20.90 -19.52 0.42
CA TYR A 136 19.64 -20.07 0.91
C TYR A 136 19.30 -19.50 2.29
N LEU A 137 19.07 -18.19 2.33
CA LEU A 137 18.45 -17.56 3.48
C LEU A 137 16.97 -17.95 3.55
N ASP A 138 16.41 -17.96 4.75
CA ASP A 138 14.97 -18.15 4.92
C ASP A 138 14.20 -16.93 4.38
N GLY A 139 12.91 -17.13 4.06
CA GLY A 139 12.08 -16.06 3.50
C GLY A 139 12.08 -14.79 4.35
N GLN A 140 12.14 -14.96 5.68
CA GLN A 140 12.21 -13.86 6.64
C GLN A 140 13.46 -12.98 6.46
N SER A 141 14.63 -13.58 6.25
CA SER A 141 15.87 -12.82 6.05
C SER A 141 15.84 -11.97 4.79
N PHE A 142 15.22 -12.45 3.71
CA PHE A 142 15.07 -11.66 2.49
C PHE A 142 14.06 -10.52 2.67
N ALA A 143 13.01 -10.72 3.45
CA ALA A 143 12.11 -9.63 3.82
C ALA A 143 12.85 -8.53 4.60
N LEU A 144 13.61 -8.91 5.64
CA LEU A 144 14.43 -7.98 6.44
C LEU A 144 15.50 -7.28 5.57
N LEU A 145 16.09 -7.99 4.61
CA LEU A 145 17.04 -7.41 3.66
C LEU A 145 16.39 -6.35 2.79
N PHE A 146 15.16 -6.60 2.32
CA PHE A 146 14.41 -5.62 1.54
C PHE A 146 14.00 -4.41 2.38
N GLU A 147 13.54 -4.61 3.62
CA GLU A 147 13.29 -3.52 4.57
C GLU A 147 14.56 -2.68 4.77
N ALA A 148 15.69 -3.31 5.10
CA ALA A 148 16.97 -2.63 5.25
C ALA A 148 17.34 -1.81 4.00
N TYR A 149 17.17 -2.38 2.81
CA TYR A 149 17.48 -1.71 1.55
C TYR A 149 16.62 -0.47 1.31
N ILE A 150 15.31 -0.53 1.60
CA ILE A 150 14.44 0.65 1.53
C ILE A 150 14.85 1.71 2.56
N GLY A 151 15.20 1.28 3.78
CA GLY A 151 15.71 2.17 4.82
C GLY A 151 17.02 2.84 4.40
N GLY A 152 17.93 2.10 3.78
CA GLY A 152 19.20 2.59 3.26
C GLY A 152 19.02 3.59 2.11
N LEU A 153 18.14 3.31 1.15
CA LEU A 153 17.82 4.24 0.06
C LEU A 153 17.27 5.57 0.59
N TYR A 154 16.36 5.51 1.56
CA TYR A 154 15.82 6.72 2.17
C TYR A 154 16.88 7.46 3.00
N HIS A 155 17.74 6.73 3.72
CA HIS A 155 18.81 7.34 4.51
C HIS A 155 19.84 8.07 3.64
N ASP A 156 20.23 7.46 2.51
CA ASP A 156 21.19 7.99 1.55
C ASP A 156 20.67 9.23 0.81
N ARG A 157 19.38 9.24 0.45
CA ARG A 157 18.78 10.30 -0.39
C ARG A 157 18.01 11.36 0.39
N GLY A 158 17.66 11.08 1.64
CA GLY A 158 16.82 11.93 2.47
C GLY A 158 15.43 12.17 1.87
N ALA A 159 14.77 13.21 2.38
CA ALA A 159 13.41 13.57 1.96
C ALA A 159 13.32 13.99 0.48
N GLU A 160 14.38 14.59 -0.07
CA GLU A 160 14.42 15.06 -1.46
C GLU A 160 14.38 13.91 -2.46
N GLY A 161 14.95 12.76 -2.14
CA GLY A 161 14.90 11.57 -2.98
C GLY A 161 13.65 10.72 -2.82
N TYR A 162 12.76 11.05 -1.88
CA TYR A 162 11.55 10.27 -1.62
C TYR A 162 10.61 10.18 -2.85
N PRO A 163 10.37 11.24 -3.65
CA PRO A 163 9.54 11.13 -4.84
C PRO A 163 10.08 10.10 -5.85
N GLY A 164 11.39 10.07 -6.10
CA GLY A 164 12.01 9.09 -6.99
C GLY A 164 11.97 7.66 -6.42
N LEU A 165 12.10 7.50 -5.10
CA LEU A 165 11.91 6.21 -4.42
C LEU A 165 10.46 5.73 -4.55
N ARG A 166 9.50 6.64 -4.36
CA ARG A 166 8.06 6.38 -4.46
C ARG A 166 7.68 5.92 -5.86
N ASP A 167 8.13 6.62 -6.89
CA ASP A 167 7.83 6.27 -8.28
C ASP A 167 8.42 4.91 -8.64
N TRP A 168 9.69 4.67 -8.30
CA TRP A 168 10.33 3.36 -8.50
C TRP A 168 9.58 2.24 -7.77
N PHE A 169 9.22 2.46 -6.50
CA PHE A 169 8.52 1.47 -5.69
C PHE A 169 7.13 1.18 -6.24
N TYR A 170 6.41 2.20 -6.72
CA TYR A 170 5.12 2.05 -7.37
C TYR A 170 5.20 1.06 -8.55
N PHE A 171 6.16 1.23 -9.46
CA PHE A 171 6.35 0.30 -10.57
C PHE A 171 6.72 -1.12 -10.11
N LEU A 172 7.50 -1.24 -9.04
CA LEU A 172 7.88 -2.53 -8.48
C LEU A 172 6.68 -3.27 -7.88
N ILE A 173 5.87 -2.59 -7.06
CA ILE A 173 4.83 -3.22 -6.24
C ILE A 173 3.47 -3.30 -6.93
N LYS A 174 3.20 -2.49 -7.96
CA LYS A 174 1.89 -2.43 -8.64
C LYS A 174 1.36 -3.81 -9.06
N PRO A 175 2.16 -4.73 -9.64
CA PRO A 175 1.66 -6.05 -9.99
C PRO A 175 1.17 -6.85 -8.77
N TYR A 176 1.92 -6.81 -7.66
CA TYR A 176 1.52 -7.42 -6.40
C TYR A 176 0.26 -6.77 -5.82
N ALA A 177 0.14 -5.45 -5.92
CA ALA A 177 -1.05 -4.73 -5.47
C ALA A 177 -2.29 -5.16 -6.26
N MET A 178 -2.20 -5.27 -7.59
CA MET A 178 -3.33 -5.73 -8.42
C MET A 178 -3.68 -7.20 -8.17
N MET A 179 -2.68 -8.06 -7.95
CA MET A 179 -2.92 -9.44 -7.48
C MET A 179 -3.63 -9.45 -6.12
N CYS A 180 -3.21 -8.57 -5.20
CA CYS A 180 -3.86 -8.42 -3.89
C CYS A 180 -5.33 -8.08 -4.04
N LYS A 181 -5.62 -7.08 -4.88
CA LYS A 181 -6.98 -6.64 -5.18
C LYS A 181 -7.82 -7.78 -5.73
N ASN A 182 -7.31 -8.50 -6.74
CA ASN A 182 -8.03 -9.63 -7.36
C ASN A 182 -8.35 -10.74 -6.35
N ASN A 183 -7.38 -11.12 -5.51
CA ASN A 183 -7.58 -12.13 -4.45
C ASN A 183 -8.60 -11.65 -3.42
N TYR A 184 -8.54 -10.38 -3.03
CA TYR A 184 -9.45 -9.77 -2.08
C TYR A 184 -10.89 -9.69 -2.63
N ASP A 185 -11.05 -9.31 -3.90
CA ASP A 185 -12.34 -9.26 -4.60
C ASP A 185 -12.96 -10.65 -4.74
N GLN A 186 -12.16 -11.66 -5.08
CA GLN A 186 -12.63 -13.04 -5.11
C GLN A 186 -13.06 -13.50 -3.73
N TYR A 187 -12.31 -13.17 -2.68
CA TYR A 187 -12.65 -13.51 -1.31
C TYR A 187 -13.98 -12.86 -0.89
N THR A 188 -14.11 -11.55 -1.02
CA THR A 188 -15.33 -10.82 -0.64
C THR A 188 -16.52 -11.22 -1.51
N GLY A 189 -16.35 -11.36 -2.83
CA GLY A 189 -17.39 -11.83 -3.76
C GLY A 189 -17.89 -13.24 -3.46
N SER A 190 -16.99 -14.16 -3.10
CA SER A 190 -17.36 -15.54 -2.70
C SER A 190 -18.11 -15.57 -1.36
N HIS A 191 -17.79 -14.65 -0.45
CA HIS A 191 -18.41 -14.58 0.89
C HIS A 191 -19.70 -13.73 0.92
N HIS A 192 -19.98 -12.94 -0.13
CA HIS A 192 -21.30 -12.31 -0.31
C HIS A 192 -22.40 -13.30 -0.74
N GLY A 193 -22.04 -14.45 -1.32
CA GLY A 193 -22.97 -15.55 -1.67
C GLY A 193 -23.28 -16.51 -0.52
N SER A 194 -22.52 -16.47 0.58
CA SER A 194 -22.75 -17.27 1.78
C SER A 194 -22.98 -16.36 2.98
N HIS A 195 -24.21 -15.86 3.13
CA HIS A 195 -24.73 -15.50 4.45
C HIS A 195 -24.77 -16.77 5.30
N ASN A 196 -23.65 -17.10 5.95
CA ASN A 196 -23.61 -18.06 7.05
C ASN A 196 -23.81 -17.25 8.35
N PRO A 197 -24.96 -17.37 9.04
CA PRO A 197 -25.37 -16.46 10.11
C PRO A 197 -24.59 -16.62 11.44
N GLN A 198 -23.45 -17.31 11.45
CA GLN A 198 -22.66 -17.53 12.68
C GLN A 198 -21.68 -16.40 13.03
N PHE A 199 -21.50 -15.41 12.15
CA PHE A 199 -20.76 -14.18 12.47
C PHE A 199 -21.60 -12.93 12.16
N ALA A 200 -22.90 -12.99 12.45
CA ALA A 200 -23.68 -11.78 12.61
C ALA A 200 -23.13 -11.01 13.83
N SER A 201 -22.74 -9.75 13.61
CA SER A 201 -22.51 -8.80 14.68
C SER A 201 -23.69 -8.87 15.68
N PRO A 202 -23.46 -8.90 17.00
CA PRO A 202 -24.56 -8.97 17.94
C PRO A 202 -25.40 -7.69 17.79
N SER A 203 -26.59 -7.86 17.22
CA SER A 203 -27.63 -6.84 17.19
C SER A 203 -27.96 -6.44 18.63
N ARG A 204 -27.74 -5.15 18.89
CA ARG A 204 -28.08 -4.44 20.13
C ARG A 204 -29.48 -4.82 20.64
N ARG A 205 -29.55 -5.38 21.84
CA ARG A 205 -30.62 -5.19 22.82
C ARG A 205 -30.09 -5.56 24.21
N GLY A 206 -30.10 -4.59 25.13
CA GLY A 206 -29.73 -4.77 26.53
C GLY A 206 -28.85 -3.62 27.00
N GLY A 207 -29.47 -2.64 27.67
CA GLY A 207 -28.78 -1.46 28.17
C GLY A 207 -27.87 -1.76 29.35
N TYR A 208 -26.82 -0.94 29.51
CA TYR A 208 -26.15 -0.74 30.78
C TYR A 208 -25.72 0.72 30.92
N SER A 209 -25.75 1.13 32.19
CA SER A 209 -25.78 2.48 32.73
C SER A 209 -24.48 3.26 32.58
N SER A 210 -24.64 4.58 32.56
CA SER A 210 -23.64 5.58 32.92
C SER A 210 -22.99 5.28 34.27
N SER A 211 -21.66 5.11 34.32
CA SER A 211 -20.71 5.88 35.14
C SER A 211 -19.28 5.34 34.95
N ASP A 212 -18.30 6.22 35.11
CA ASP A 212 -16.85 5.97 35.19
C ASP A 212 -16.03 5.91 33.89
N TYR A 213 -15.85 7.09 33.30
CA TYR A 213 -14.57 7.45 32.67
C TYR A 213 -14.06 8.75 33.30
N PRO A 214 -12.81 8.80 33.81
CA PRO A 214 -12.23 10.04 34.31
C PRO A 214 -11.93 10.97 33.12
N GLY A 215 -12.46 12.19 33.19
CA GLY A 215 -12.29 13.20 32.16
C GLY A 215 -10.86 13.75 32.11
N TYR A 216 -10.33 13.89 30.90
CA TYR A 216 -9.25 14.82 30.59
C TYR A 216 -9.77 15.87 29.63
N GLY A 217 -9.84 17.12 30.11
CA GLY A 217 -10.23 18.28 29.32
C GLY A 217 -9.18 18.61 28.25
N LEU A 218 -9.67 19.06 27.10
CA LEU A 218 -8.84 19.60 26.00
C LEU A 218 -8.08 20.84 26.50
N VAL A 219 -6.74 20.79 26.43
CA VAL A 219 -5.88 21.96 26.67
C VAL A 219 -5.25 22.38 25.33
N ASP A 220 -5.42 23.67 25.05
CA ASP A 220 -4.84 24.56 24.03
C ASP A 220 -3.90 23.97 22.92
N PRO A 221 -4.24 24.16 21.62
CA PRO A 221 -3.42 23.75 20.47
C PRO A 221 -2.03 24.42 20.31
N SER A 222 -1.61 25.33 21.18
CA SER A 222 -0.31 26.03 21.05
C SER A 222 0.90 25.34 21.69
N MET A 223 0.77 24.11 22.23
CA MET A 223 1.88 23.36 22.86
C MET A 223 2.63 22.48 21.85
N ILE A 224 3.53 23.09 21.07
CA ILE A 224 4.60 22.37 20.34
C ILE A 224 5.79 22.18 21.30
N ALA A 225 6.17 20.93 21.62
CA ALA A 225 7.45 20.58 22.26
C ALA A 225 7.90 19.17 21.80
N ARG A 226 8.96 19.07 20.99
CA ARG A 226 10.39 18.80 21.31
C ARG A 226 10.75 17.32 21.63
N PRO A 227 11.96 16.87 21.25
CA PRO A 227 12.33 15.45 21.18
C PRO A 227 12.73 14.89 22.54
N GLY A 228 12.22 13.70 22.87
CA GLY A 228 12.52 12.98 24.11
C GLY A 228 11.28 12.65 24.92
N THR A 229 10.45 11.74 24.44
CA THR A 229 9.56 10.96 25.31
C THR A 229 9.43 9.58 24.70
N ALA A 230 9.82 8.59 25.49
CA ALA A 230 9.85 7.19 25.11
C ALA A 230 8.48 6.72 24.62
N ALA A 231 8.48 5.91 23.56
CA ALA A 231 7.30 5.27 23.02
C ALA A 231 6.62 4.38 24.07
N PRO A 232 5.28 4.43 24.21
CA PRO A 232 4.51 3.35 24.81
C PRO A 232 4.13 2.30 23.75
N ASP A 233 3.93 1.09 24.25
CA ASP A 233 3.74 -0.20 23.58
C ASP A 233 2.83 -0.24 22.34
N PHE A 234 3.21 -1.15 21.45
CA PHE A 234 2.41 -1.70 20.36
C PHE A 234 1.12 -2.33 20.89
N GLY A 235 0.02 -1.58 20.85
CA GLY A 235 -1.30 -2.13 21.11
C GLY A 235 -2.28 -1.06 21.48
N THR A 236 -2.94 -0.47 20.46
CA THR A 236 -4.13 0.40 20.46
C THR A 236 -3.92 1.67 19.64
N TYR A 237 -4.13 1.57 18.33
CA TYR A 237 -4.78 2.66 17.62
C TYR A 237 -6.27 2.32 17.49
N GLY A 238 -7.01 2.81 18.47
CA GLY A 238 -8.45 2.95 18.37
C GLY A 238 -8.80 3.96 17.28
N THR A 239 -9.76 3.58 16.46
CA THR A 239 -10.93 4.40 16.12
C THR A 239 -10.67 5.91 16.05
N SER A 240 -10.09 6.36 14.94
CA SER A 240 -10.48 7.65 14.40
C SER A 240 -11.70 7.41 13.51
N HIS A 241 -12.85 7.98 13.85
CA HIS A 241 -13.95 8.11 12.89
C HIS A 241 -13.52 9.10 11.81
N GLY A 242 -12.68 8.66 10.88
CA GLY A 242 -12.56 9.25 9.56
C GLY A 242 -13.59 8.58 8.69
N ALA A 243 -14.77 9.16 8.54
CA ALA A 243 -15.73 8.71 7.54
C ALA A 243 -15.01 8.66 6.18
N GLY A 244 -14.82 7.45 5.64
CA GLY A 244 -14.20 7.25 4.33
C GLY A 244 -14.92 8.09 3.30
N ARG A 245 -14.18 8.94 2.57
CA ARG A 245 -14.78 9.87 1.62
C ARG A 245 -15.38 9.09 0.46
N GLY A 246 -16.71 9.09 0.34
CA GLY A 246 -17.41 8.39 -0.72
C GLY A 246 -17.25 9.09 -2.08
N ALA A 247 -17.58 8.41 -3.18
CA ALA A 247 -17.57 9.00 -4.52
C ALA A 247 -18.39 10.31 -4.65
N GLY A 248 -19.36 10.55 -3.76
CA GLY A 248 -20.10 11.81 -3.72
C GLY A 248 -19.27 13.00 -3.21
N ASP A 249 -18.22 12.75 -2.46
CA ASP A 249 -17.51 13.77 -1.69
C ASP A 249 -16.59 14.60 -2.58
N TYR A 250 -15.91 13.98 -3.55
CA TYR A 250 -15.04 14.70 -4.49
C TYR A 250 -15.83 15.61 -5.44
N ILE A 251 -17.03 15.18 -5.87
CA ILE A 251 -17.91 16.00 -6.72
C ILE A 251 -18.38 17.23 -5.94
N LYS A 252 -18.76 17.04 -4.67
CA LYS A 252 -19.18 18.14 -3.80
C LYS A 252 -18.01 19.09 -3.50
N GLU A 253 -16.84 18.55 -3.19
CA GLU A 253 -15.63 19.30 -2.88
C GLU A 253 -15.16 20.15 -4.07
N LEU A 254 -15.24 19.64 -5.31
CA LEU A 254 -14.91 20.43 -6.50
C LEU A 254 -15.91 21.58 -6.72
N LYS A 255 -17.20 21.34 -6.46
CA LYS A 255 -18.21 22.41 -6.53
C LYS A 255 -17.95 23.52 -5.51
N GLU A 256 -17.70 23.14 -4.26
CA GLU A 256 -17.36 24.08 -3.19
C GLU A 256 -16.05 24.85 -3.50
N PHE A 257 -15.07 24.18 -4.14
CA PHE A 257 -13.82 24.81 -4.55
C PHE A 257 -14.05 25.89 -5.62
N CYS A 258 -14.86 25.59 -6.65
CA CYS A 258 -15.22 26.55 -7.68
C CYS A 258 -16.00 27.74 -7.11
N GLU A 259 -16.95 27.47 -6.21
CA GLU A 259 -17.77 28.50 -5.55
C GLU A 259 -16.91 29.45 -4.71
N LYS A 260 -15.98 28.93 -3.91
CA LYS A 260 -15.05 29.76 -3.11
C LYS A 260 -14.17 30.67 -3.97
N ARG A 261 -13.78 30.21 -5.18
CA ARG A 261 -12.96 30.99 -6.13
C ARG A 261 -13.79 31.83 -7.11
N ARG A 262 -15.12 31.79 -7.01
CA ARG A 262 -16.08 32.46 -7.93
C ARG A 262 -15.90 32.04 -9.40
N TRP A 263 -15.51 30.79 -9.64
CA TRP A 263 -15.48 30.18 -10.98
C TRP A 263 -16.84 29.61 -11.36
N ALA A 264 -17.07 29.36 -12.65
CA ALA A 264 -18.26 28.62 -13.08
C ALA A 264 -18.30 27.23 -12.44
N GLN A 265 -19.52 26.72 -12.25
CA GLN A 265 -19.71 25.38 -11.69
C GLN A 265 -19.18 24.32 -12.66
N PRO A 266 -18.57 23.23 -12.14
CA PRO A 266 -17.99 22.19 -12.97
C PRO A 266 -19.05 21.49 -13.82
N VAL A 267 -18.81 21.41 -15.12
CA VAL A 267 -19.66 20.74 -16.10
C VAL A 267 -19.05 19.39 -16.45
N TYR A 268 -19.86 18.33 -16.40
CA TYR A 268 -19.42 16.97 -16.70
C TYR A 268 -19.99 16.50 -18.05
N ALA A 269 -19.14 15.91 -18.88
CA ALA A 269 -19.56 15.16 -20.06
C ALA A 269 -19.24 13.67 -19.86
N ASP A 270 -20.28 12.84 -19.82
CA ASP A 270 -20.14 11.39 -19.61
C ASP A 270 -20.36 10.64 -20.93
N ILE A 271 -19.47 9.69 -21.21
CA ILE A 271 -19.59 8.74 -22.31
C ILE A 271 -19.73 7.33 -21.73
N ASP A 272 -20.48 6.46 -22.41
CA ASP A 272 -20.50 5.03 -22.12
C ASP A 272 -19.72 4.23 -23.18
N ASN A 273 -19.41 2.98 -22.84
CA ASN A 273 -18.70 2.06 -23.73
C ASN A 273 -19.62 1.38 -24.77
N ALA A 274 -20.86 1.87 -24.95
CA ALA A 274 -21.91 1.32 -25.81
C ALA A 274 -22.23 -0.19 -25.60
N LYS A 275 -21.81 -0.78 -24.48
CA LYS A 275 -22.16 -2.18 -24.12
C LYS A 275 -23.55 -2.23 -23.49
N SER A 276 -24.13 -3.42 -23.40
CA SER A 276 -25.47 -3.64 -22.83
C SER A 276 -25.41 -4.37 -21.50
N GLY A 277 -26.34 -4.04 -20.59
CA GLY A 277 -26.50 -4.71 -19.29
C GLY A 277 -25.43 -4.32 -18.27
N ASP A 278 -24.97 -5.29 -17.49
CA ASP A 278 -24.02 -5.06 -16.38
C ASP A 278 -22.60 -4.69 -16.82
N PHE A 279 -22.33 -4.71 -18.12
CA PHE A 279 -21.04 -4.34 -18.72
C PHE A 279 -20.96 -2.88 -19.14
N ILE A 280 -21.98 -2.06 -18.85
CA ILE A 280 -21.94 -0.62 -19.11
C ILE A 280 -20.91 0.01 -18.18
N GLU A 281 -19.92 0.63 -18.80
CA GLU A 281 -18.91 1.41 -18.09
C GLU A 281 -19.00 2.87 -18.55
N TRP A 282 -18.64 3.77 -17.65
CA TRP A 282 -18.77 5.22 -17.81
C TRP A 282 -17.40 5.89 -17.72
N PHE A 283 -17.12 6.78 -18.65
CA PHE A 283 -15.97 7.68 -18.60
C PHE A 283 -16.48 9.12 -18.54
N SER A 284 -15.83 9.98 -17.76
CA SER A 284 -16.33 11.34 -17.51
C SER A 284 -15.21 12.36 -17.62
N THR A 285 -15.51 13.49 -18.26
CA THR A 285 -14.62 14.66 -18.35
C THR A 285 -15.24 15.82 -17.59
N VAL A 286 -14.41 16.66 -16.97
CA VAL A 286 -14.86 17.84 -16.22
C VAL A 286 -14.23 19.11 -16.78
N SER A 287 -15.09 20.09 -17.07
CA SER A 287 -14.72 21.41 -17.58
C SER A 287 -15.18 22.51 -16.64
N ILE A 288 -14.36 23.56 -16.47
CA ILE A 288 -14.65 24.74 -15.64
C ILE A 288 -14.33 25.97 -16.49
N ASP A 289 -15.22 26.96 -16.52
CA ASP A 289 -15.10 28.18 -17.34
C ASP A 289 -14.93 27.91 -18.87
N GLY A 290 -15.36 26.75 -19.33
CA GLY A 290 -15.25 26.32 -20.73
C GLY A 290 -13.96 25.54 -21.05
N ASP A 291 -13.02 25.48 -20.11
CA ASP A 291 -11.76 24.76 -20.27
C ASP A 291 -11.86 23.35 -19.68
N LEU A 292 -11.35 22.36 -20.43
CA LEU A 292 -11.23 20.98 -19.96
C LEU A 292 -10.14 20.89 -18.88
N ILE A 293 -10.53 20.57 -17.65
CA ILE A 293 -9.60 20.52 -16.51
C ILE A 293 -9.04 19.11 -16.31
N ALA A 294 -9.92 18.11 -16.33
CA ALA A 294 -9.54 16.73 -16.09
C ALA A 294 -10.53 15.73 -16.68
N GLU A 295 -10.11 14.47 -16.69
CA GLU A 295 -10.90 13.32 -17.07
C GLU A 295 -10.76 12.22 -16.02
N SER A 296 -11.67 11.25 -16.02
CA SER A 296 -11.59 10.07 -15.18
C SER A 296 -10.32 9.28 -15.51
N THR A 297 -9.68 8.72 -14.49
CA THR A 297 -8.46 7.91 -14.66
C THR A 297 -8.72 6.59 -15.37
N ASP A 298 -9.95 6.07 -15.26
CA ASP A 298 -10.39 4.84 -15.94
C ASP A 298 -11.92 4.84 -16.11
N TRP A 299 -12.42 3.82 -16.81
CA TRP A 299 -13.82 3.48 -16.95
C TRP A 299 -14.44 3.02 -15.61
N ALA A 300 -15.64 3.50 -15.30
CA ALA A 300 -16.30 3.27 -14.02
C ALA A 300 -17.62 2.50 -14.17
N LYS A 301 -17.99 1.71 -13.17
CA LYS A 301 -19.29 1.00 -13.14
C LYS A 301 -20.52 1.92 -13.02
N SER A 302 -20.32 3.21 -12.77
CA SER A 302 -21.43 4.19 -12.72
C SER A 302 -20.98 5.60 -13.10
N LYS A 303 -21.89 6.41 -13.65
CA LYS A 303 -21.65 7.85 -13.93
C LYS A 303 -21.15 8.61 -12.71
N LYS A 304 -21.72 8.33 -11.53
CA LYS A 304 -21.34 9.00 -10.28
C LYS A 304 -19.88 8.74 -9.94
N MET A 305 -19.41 7.51 -10.16
CA MET A 305 -18.03 7.13 -9.90
C MET A 305 -17.06 7.72 -10.92
N ALA A 306 -17.42 7.70 -12.22
CA ALA A 306 -16.63 8.34 -13.27
C ALA A 306 -16.42 9.84 -13.00
N ARG A 307 -17.51 10.55 -12.65
CA ARG A 307 -17.46 11.97 -12.28
C ARG A 307 -16.62 12.21 -11.03
N ALA A 308 -16.67 11.33 -10.03
CA ALA A 308 -15.87 11.44 -8.82
C ALA A 308 -14.37 11.33 -9.12
N MET A 309 -13.98 10.41 -9.99
CA MET A 309 -12.59 10.26 -10.46
C MET A 309 -12.12 11.52 -11.17
N ALA A 310 -12.89 12.02 -12.14
CA ALA A 310 -12.58 13.26 -12.85
C ALA A 310 -12.47 14.45 -11.88
N SER A 311 -13.36 14.53 -10.88
CA SER A 311 -13.36 15.59 -9.87
C SER A 311 -12.11 15.56 -8.99
N LYS A 312 -11.65 14.36 -8.60
CA LYS A 312 -10.44 14.17 -7.79
C LYS A 312 -9.20 14.62 -8.57
N VAL A 313 -9.09 14.22 -9.85
CA VAL A 313 -7.98 14.65 -10.72
C VAL A 313 -8.00 16.17 -10.90
N ALA A 314 -9.18 16.77 -11.12
CA ALA A 314 -9.33 18.22 -11.23
C ALA A 314 -8.90 18.94 -9.94
N LEU A 315 -9.36 18.49 -8.77
CA LEU A 315 -8.97 19.07 -7.48
C LEU A 315 -7.46 19.00 -7.24
N ASN A 316 -6.81 17.89 -7.58
CA ASN A 316 -5.36 17.76 -7.44
C ASN A 316 -4.62 18.72 -8.37
N LYS A 317 -5.06 18.86 -9.63
CA LYS A 317 -4.49 19.83 -10.57
C LYS A 317 -4.67 21.28 -10.08
N LEU A 318 -5.89 21.64 -9.67
CA LEU A 318 -6.25 23.01 -9.28
C LEU A 318 -5.68 23.43 -7.92
N ARG A 319 -5.32 22.49 -7.04
CA ARG A 319 -4.65 22.78 -5.76
C ARG A 319 -3.15 23.02 -5.92
N ASN A 320 -2.57 22.53 -7.00
CA ASN A 320 -1.16 22.70 -7.32
C ASN A 320 -0.91 23.93 -8.24
N LEU A 321 -1.96 24.72 -8.52
CA LEU A 321 -1.95 26.00 -9.24
C LEU A 321 -2.23 27.16 -8.27
#